data_AF-A0A7S2KRU6-F1
#
_entry.id   AF-A0A7S2KRU6-F1
#
_cell.length_a   1.000
_cell.length_b   1.000
_cell.length_c   1.000
_cell.angle_alpha   90.00
_cell.angle_beta   90.00
_cell.angle_gamma   90.00
#
_symmetry.space_group_name_H-M   'P 1'
#
loop_
_entity.id
_entity.type
_entity.pdbx_description
1 polymer ?
#
loop_
_entity_poly.entity_id
_entity_poly.type
_entity_poly.pdbx_seq_one_letter_code
_entity_poly.pdbx_strand_id
1 'polypeptide(L)'
;QFRFVSHPGVMAVCRILEMRSMSRLRASFTQENVEKMKAFDPDLARKAQIALDHKLPVNFQQLEIIEESLPRLLEEKKQLETLRAEVAKLPVGGPYDLPKVDISAARPVPGQKD
;
A
#
# COMPACT_ATOMS: atom_id res chain seq x y z
N GLN A 1 16.31 -3.23 32.69
CA GLN A 1 17.29 -3.50 31.62
C GLN A 1 16.55 -3.74 30.32
N PHE A 2 16.69 -2.86 29.32
CA PHE A 2 16.09 -3.04 28.00
C PHE A 2 16.78 -4.23 27.32
N ARG A 3 16.04 -5.28 26.97
CA ARG A 3 16.55 -6.37 26.12
C ARG A 3 16.48 -5.89 24.67
N PHE A 4 17.60 -5.45 24.13
CA PHE A 4 17.72 -5.12 22.72
C PHE A 4 17.72 -6.44 21.93
N VAL A 5 16.61 -6.75 21.26
CA VAL A 5 16.49 -7.95 20.42
C VAL A 5 17.00 -7.58 19.02
N SER A 6 18.29 -7.78 18.76
CA SER A 6 18.95 -7.49 17.48
C SER A 6 18.90 -8.66 16.49
N HIS A 7 17.82 -9.44 16.48
CA HIS A 7 17.70 -10.52 15.50
C HIS A 7 17.52 -9.90 14.10
N PRO A 8 18.32 -10.31 13.09
CA PRO A 8 18.21 -9.82 11.71
C PRO A 8 16.78 -9.77 11.14
N GLY A 9 15.96 -10.80 11.38
CA GLY A 9 14.57 -10.82 10.96
C GLY A 9 13.68 -9.77 11.65
N VAL A 10 13.88 -9.54 12.96
CA VAL A 10 13.15 -8.51 13.70
C VAL A 10 13.53 -7.12 13.19
N MET A 11 14.82 -6.89 12.92
CA MET A 11 15.31 -5.64 12.34
C MET A 11 14.73 -5.36 10.95
N ALA A 12 14.65 -6.38 10.09
CA ALA A 12 14.05 -6.25 8.76
C ALA A 12 12.56 -5.89 8.85
N VAL A 13 11.79 -6.56 9.71
CA VAL A 13 10.35 -6.27 9.89
C VAL A 13 10.14 -4.86 10.47
N CYS A 14 10.91 -4.47 11.50
CA CYS A 14 10.85 -3.12 12.07
C CYS A 14 11.11 -2.05 11.01
N ARG A 15 12.11 -2.24 10.14
CA ARG A 15 12.43 -1.29 9.06
C ARG A 15 11.34 -1.21 8.00
N ILE A 16 10.71 -2.33 7.63
CA ILE A 16 9.57 -2.32 6.72
C ILE A 16 8.37 -1.58 7.35
N LEU A 17 8.13 -1.76 8.65
CA LEU A 17 7.06 -1.05 9.36
C LEU A 17 7.32 0.45 9.53
N GLU A 18 8.59 0.89 9.55
CA GLU A 18 8.95 2.31 9.50
C GLU A 18 8.59 2.95 8.15
N MET A 19 8.46 2.15 7.07
CA MET A 19 8.05 2.63 5.74
C MET A 19 6.52 2.81 5.69
N ARG A 20 6.03 3.96 6.19
CA ARG A 20 4.61 4.33 6.18
C ARG A 20 3.92 4.27 4.82
N SER A 21 4.65 4.34 3.71
CA SER A 21 4.11 4.16 2.35
C SER A 21 3.84 2.69 2.01
N MET A 22 4.61 1.75 2.56
CA MET A 22 4.46 0.32 2.32
C MET A 22 3.46 -0.33 3.28
N SER A 23 3.46 0.07 4.56
CA SER A 23 2.70 -0.58 5.63
C SER A 23 1.33 0.07 5.89
N ARG A 24 0.59 0.45 4.83
CA ARG A 24 -0.75 1.06 4.96
C ARG A 24 -1.86 0.02 5.01
N LEU A 25 -2.93 0.35 5.72
CA LEU A 25 -4.17 -0.43 5.72
C LEU A 25 -4.85 -0.30 4.35
N ARG A 26 -4.75 -1.34 3.54
CA ARG A 26 -5.37 -1.42 2.21
C ARG A 26 -6.00 -2.80 2.04
N ALA A 27 -7.19 -2.84 1.46
CA ALA A 27 -7.88 -4.08 1.15
C ALA A 27 -7.70 -4.42 -0.33
N SER A 28 -7.54 -5.70 -0.63
CA SER A 28 -7.69 -6.21 -1.99
C SER A 28 -9.10 -6.75 -2.15
N PHE A 29 -9.77 -6.35 -3.23
CA PHE A 29 -11.11 -6.84 -3.53
C PHE A 29 -11.04 -8.17 -4.28
N THR A 30 -12.07 -9.00 -4.09
CA THR A 30 -12.35 -10.19 -4.89
C THR A 30 -13.70 -10.01 -5.58
N GLN A 31 -13.98 -10.79 -6.63
CA GLN A 31 -15.26 -10.71 -7.33
C GLN A 31 -16.45 -10.94 -6.38
N GLU A 32 -16.32 -11.90 -5.46
CA GLU A 32 -17.34 -12.19 -4.44
C GLU A 32 -17.60 -10.98 -3.52
N ASN A 33 -16.55 -10.22 -3.16
CA ASN A 33 -16.70 -9.02 -2.35
C ASN A 33 -17.48 -7.93 -3.10
N VAL A 34 -17.20 -7.73 -4.39
CA VAL A 34 -17.91 -6.75 -5.23
C VAL A 34 -19.39 -7.11 -5.37
N GLU A 35 -19.69 -8.40 -5.57
CA GLU A 35 -21.08 -8.89 -5.66
C GLU A 35 -21.86 -8.70 -4.36
N LYS A 36 -21.23 -8.98 -3.21
CA LYS A 36 -21.82 -8.70 -1.90
C LYS A 36 -22.06 -7.21 -1.70
N MET A 37 -21.12 -6.35 -2.11
CA MET A 37 -21.28 -4.90 -2.03
C MET A 37 -22.43 -4.41 -2.90
N LYS A 38 -22.63 -4.98 -4.10
CA LYS A 38 -23.71 -4.62 -5.02
C LYS A 38 -25.11 -4.79 -4.40
N ALA A 39 -25.26 -5.71 -3.44
CA ALA A 39 -26.51 -5.91 -2.72
C ALA A 39 -26.86 -4.79 -1.74
N PHE A 40 -25.87 -4.02 -1.28
CA PHE A 40 -26.04 -2.91 -0.33
C PHE A 40 -25.89 -1.54 -1.00
N ASP A 41 -24.90 -1.40 -1.87
CA ASP A 41 -24.57 -0.15 -2.57
C ASP A 41 -24.01 -0.46 -3.98
N PRO A 42 -24.82 -0.24 -5.04
CA PRO A 42 -24.40 -0.50 -6.41
C PRO A 42 -23.35 0.49 -6.93
N ASP A 43 -23.34 1.73 -6.43
CA ASP A 43 -22.39 2.76 -6.86
C ASP A 43 -21.00 2.48 -6.28
N LEU A 44 -20.95 2.09 -5.01
CA LEU A 44 -19.71 1.67 -4.38
C LEU A 44 -19.17 0.36 -4.98
N ALA A 45 -20.05 -0.57 -5.35
CA ALA A 45 -19.67 -1.80 -6.06
C ALA A 45 -19.03 -1.50 -7.42
N ARG A 46 -19.53 -0.50 -8.16
CA ARG A 46 -18.91 -0.05 -9.43
C ARG A 46 -17.48 0.45 -9.20
N LYS A 47 -17.26 1.25 -8.14
CA LYS A 47 -15.93 1.74 -7.76
C LYS A 47 -15.00 0.61 -7.30
N ALA A 48 -15.53 -0.37 -6.56
CA ALA A 48 -14.81 -1.57 -6.15
C ALA A 48 -14.40 -2.43 -7.36
N GLN A 49 -15.24 -2.50 -8.38
CA GLN A 49 -14.92 -3.18 -9.64
C GLN A 49 -13.73 -2.49 -10.34
N ILE A 50 -13.69 -1.16 -10.41
CA ILE A 50 -12.54 -0.42 -10.96
C ILE A 50 -11.24 -0.78 -10.20
N ALA A 51 -11.29 -0.84 -8.86
CA ALA A 51 -10.15 -1.25 -8.05
C ALA A 51 -9.71 -2.70 -8.36
N LEU A 52 -10.67 -3.60 -8.52
CA LEU A 52 -10.44 -5.01 -8.85
C LEU A 52 -9.80 -5.18 -10.23
N ASP A 53 -10.33 -4.50 -11.25
CA ASP A 53 -9.87 -4.57 -12.64
C ASP A 53 -8.40 -4.14 -12.76
N HIS A 54 -8.00 -3.11 -12.00
CA HIS A 54 -6.63 -2.62 -11.96
C HIS A 54 -5.73 -3.34 -10.94
N LYS A 55 -6.27 -4.32 -10.20
CA LYS A 55 -5.59 -5.03 -9.10
C LYS A 55 -4.96 -4.03 -8.12
N LEU A 56 -5.74 -3.03 -7.71
CA LEU A 56 -5.31 -1.96 -6.82
C LEU A 56 -5.77 -2.25 -5.39
N PRO A 57 -4.84 -2.45 -4.45
CA PRO A 57 -5.18 -2.47 -3.04
C PRO A 57 -5.47 -1.03 -2.60
N VAL A 58 -6.68 -0.76 -2.11
CA VAL A 58 -7.10 0.59 -1.69
C VAL A 58 -7.79 0.55 -0.33
N ASN A 59 -7.74 1.67 0.40
CA ASN A 59 -8.53 1.84 1.61
C ASN A 59 -9.99 2.14 1.24
N PHE A 60 -10.93 1.80 2.11
CA PHE A 60 -12.35 2.03 1.93
C PHE A 60 -12.69 3.52 1.75
N GLN A 61 -12.06 4.41 2.52
CA GLN A 61 -12.23 5.87 2.36
C GLN A 61 -11.73 6.38 1.00
N GLN A 62 -10.69 5.76 0.45
CA GLN A 62 -10.14 6.14 -0.87
C GLN A 62 -10.98 5.58 -2.01
N LEU A 63 -11.75 4.52 -1.76
CA LEU A 63 -12.63 3.90 -2.75
C LEU A 63 -13.70 4.88 -3.24
N GLU A 64 -14.18 5.76 -2.37
CA GLU A 64 -15.20 6.76 -2.72
C GLU A 64 -14.74 7.74 -3.80
N ILE A 65 -13.45 8.09 -3.80
CA ILE A 65 -12.83 9.03 -4.74
C ILE A 65 -11.93 8.33 -5.77
N ILE A 66 -12.15 7.04 -6.02
CA ILE A 66 -11.26 6.25 -6.87
C ILE A 66 -11.19 6.78 -8.30
N GLU A 67 -12.28 7.32 -8.84
CA GLU A 67 -12.34 7.80 -10.22
C GLU A 67 -11.42 9.01 -10.45
N GLU A 68 -11.36 9.92 -9.47
CA GLU A 68 -10.49 11.09 -9.50
C GLU A 68 -9.04 10.72 -9.16
N SER A 69 -8.85 9.77 -8.23
CA SER A 69 -7.53 9.39 -7.74
C SER A 69 -6.85 8.25 -8.53
N LEU A 70 -7.54 7.65 -9.51
CA LEU A 70 -7.05 6.51 -10.28
C LEU A 70 -5.67 6.73 -10.93
N PRO A 71 -5.39 7.87 -11.60
CA PRO A 71 -4.07 8.08 -12.23
C PRO A 71 -2.94 8.03 -11.20
N ARG A 72 -3.16 8.69 -10.05
CA ARG A 72 -2.20 8.70 -8.94
C ARG A 72 -2.02 7.31 -8.33
N LEU A 73 -3.11 6.56 -8.15
CA LEU A 73 -3.06 5.20 -7.58
C LEU A 73 -2.30 4.22 -8.49
N LEU A 74 -2.42 4.37 -9.80
CA LEU A 74 -1.66 3.58 -10.77
C LEU A 74 -0.18 3.91 -10.75
N GLU A 75 0.18 5.20 -10.62
CA GLU A 75 1.56 5.63 -10.47
C GLU A 75 2.16 5.17 -9.13
N GLU A 76 1.39 5.30 -8.05
CA GLU A 76 1.76 4.80 -6.74
C GLU A 76 2.04 3.30 -6.78
N LYS A 77 1.19 2.50 -7.45
CA LYS A 77 1.40 1.07 -7.61
C LYS A 77 2.77 0.76 -8.23
N LYS A 78 3.15 1.46 -9.30
CA LYS A 78 4.46 1.28 -9.96
C LYS A 78 5.63 1.63 -9.03
N GLN A 79 5.51 2.73 -8.29
CA GLN A 79 6.54 3.14 -7.33
C GLN A 79 6.67 2.13 -6.19
N LEU A 80 5.55 1.62 -5.67
CA LEU A 80 5.54 0.60 -4.62
C LEU A 80 6.07 -0.76 -5.08
N GLU A 81 5.79 -1.17 -6.32
CA GLU A 81 6.36 -2.40 -6.89
C GLU A 81 7.88 -2.30 -7.03
N THR A 82 8.37 -1.16 -7.51
CA THR A 82 9.82 -0.87 -7.57
C THR A 82 10.45 -0.90 -6.17
N LEU A 83 9.82 -0.22 -5.21
CA LEU A 83 10.28 -0.19 -3.83
C LEU A 83 10.33 -1.58 -3.19
N ARG A 84 9.29 -2.41 -3.39
CA ARG A 84 9.25 -3.80 -2.91
C ARG A 84 10.37 -4.64 -3.52
N ALA A 85 10.64 -4.47 -4.81
CA ALA A 85 11.73 -5.17 -5.49
C ALA A 85 13.11 -4.76 -4.95
N GLU A 86 13.32 -3.48 -4.64
CA GLU A 86 14.57 -3.00 -4.03
C GLU A 86 14.73 -3.48 -2.58
N VAL A 87 13.66 -3.47 -1.78
CA VAL A 87 13.68 -4.02 -0.42
C VAL A 87 14.00 -5.52 -0.43
N ALA A 88 13.48 -6.28 -1.41
CA ALA A 88 13.76 -7.71 -1.54
C ALA A 88 15.22 -8.02 -1.91
N LYS A 89 15.96 -7.06 -2.47
CA LYS A 89 17.40 -7.21 -2.81
C LYS A 89 18.33 -6.87 -1.64
N LEU A 90 17.81 -6.39 -0.51
CA LEU A 90 18.64 -6.01 0.63
C LEU A 90 19.37 -7.24 1.20
N PRO A 91 20.68 -7.12 1.49
CA PRO A 91 21.46 -8.22 2.02
C PRO A 91 20.99 -8.65 3.42
N VAL A 92 21.00 -9.96 3.65
CA VAL A 92 20.71 -10.54 4.97
C VAL A 92 21.82 -10.14 5.93
N GLY A 93 21.47 -9.50 7.06
CA GLY A 93 22.44 -9.08 8.07
C GLY A 93 22.82 -7.59 8.01
N GLY A 94 22.30 -6.84 7.04
CA GLY A 94 22.48 -5.40 6.91
C GLY A 94 23.49 -4.99 5.83
N PRO A 95 23.59 -3.69 5.51
CA PRO A 95 22.91 -2.56 6.15
C PRO A 95 21.39 -2.52 5.85
N TYR A 96 20.58 -2.21 6.86
CA TYR A 96 19.11 -2.08 6.73
C TYR A 96 18.69 -0.66 6.36
N ASP A 97 19.46 -0.01 5.49
CA ASP A 97 19.16 1.34 5.02
C ASP A 97 17.99 1.30 4.04
N LEU A 98 17.13 2.31 4.14
CA LEU A 98 15.96 2.39 3.27
C LEU A 98 16.40 2.71 1.82
N PRO A 99 15.85 2.01 0.81
CA PRO A 99 16.17 2.30 -0.58
C PRO A 99 15.72 3.72 -0.94
N LYS A 100 16.64 4.48 -1.57
CA LYS A 100 16.35 5.83 -2.07
C LYS A 100 15.70 5.72 -3.45
N VAL A 101 14.43 5.34 -3.48
CA VAL A 101 13.61 5.32 -4.70
C VAL A 101 12.55 6.41 -4.65
N ASP A 102 12.05 6.81 -5.82
CA ASP A 102 10.95 7.76 -5.88
C ASP A 102 9.66 7.13 -5.34
N ILE A 103 9.08 7.81 -4.35
CA ILE A 103 7.82 7.45 -3.67
C ILE A 103 6.88 8.66 -3.63
N SER A 104 7.08 9.64 -4.51
CA SER A 104 6.33 10.89 -4.58
C SER A 104 4.81 10.66 -4.63
N ALA A 105 4.33 9.69 -5.41
CA ALA A 105 2.91 9.37 -5.56
C ALA A 105 2.32 8.70 -4.31
N ALA A 106 3.17 8.04 -3.50
CA ALA A 106 2.77 7.42 -2.23
C ALA A 106 2.76 8.40 -1.04
N ARG A 107 3.26 9.64 -1.21
CA ARG A 107 3.29 10.62 -0.12
C ARG A 107 1.87 11.13 0.17
N PRO A 108 1.53 11.39 1.46
CA PRO A 108 0.30 12.08 1.79
C PRO A 108 0.27 13.44 1.07
N VAL A 109 -0.86 13.76 0.43
CA VAL A 109 -1.06 15.09 -0.16
C VAL A 109 -1.24 16.07 1.00
N PRO A 110 -0.65 17.28 0.97
CA PRO A 110 -0.85 18.27 2.03
C PRO A 110 -2.35 18.52 2.26
N GLY A 111 -2.83 18.27 3.48
CA GLY A 111 -4.24 18.43 3.85
C GLY A 111 -5.07 17.13 3.87
N GLN A 112 -4.55 16.02 3.34
CA GLN A 112 -5.15 14.70 3.49
C GLN A 112 -4.76 14.12 4.85
N LYS A 113 -5.69 14.10 5.81
CA LYS A 113 -5.54 13.28 7.02
C LYS A 113 -5.92 11.85 6.63
N ASP A 114 -4.95 10.94 6.73
CA ASP A 114 -5.22 9.49 6.66
C ASP A 114 -6.27 9.07 7.71
#